data_AF-A0A4Q5BBW7-F1
#
_entry.id   AF-A0A4Q5BBW7-F1
#
_cell.length_a   1.000
_cell.length_b   1.000
_cell.length_c   1.000
_cell.angle_alpha   90.00
_cell.angle_beta   90.00
_cell.angle_gamma   90.00
#
_symmetry.space_group_name_H-M   'P 1'
#
loop_
_entity.id
_entity.type
_entity.pdbx_description
1 polymer ?
#
loop_
_entity_poly.entity_id
_entity_poly.type
_entity_poly.pdbx_seq_one_letter_code
_entity_poly.pdbx_strand_id
1 'polypeptide(L)'
;MNELLMEASRWARVAEQPLPGGYEGFYAPGLDLIVLDSRLTDVQRRCVLAHEISHARHRDAGCRCDRWVERRADIEAAAMLISPLEFAYAEAVYEGNTLGMARELNVLPWAVEAFRERLHDDPSLAVL
;
A
#
# COMPACT_ATOMS: atom_id res chain seq x y z
N MET A 1 -7.97 0.58 9.25
CA MET A 1 -7.56 2.00 9.23
C MET A 1 -6.81 2.39 10.51
N ASN A 2 -7.36 2.12 11.70
CA ASN A 2 -6.69 2.47 12.97
C ASN A 2 -5.27 1.90 13.11
N GLU A 3 -5.04 0.65 12.70
CA GLU A 3 -3.72 0.03 12.72
C GLU A 3 -2.72 0.71 11.79
N LEU A 4 -3.13 1.08 10.57
CA LEU A 4 -2.27 1.81 9.63
C LEU A 4 -1.94 3.22 10.11
N LEU A 5 -2.89 3.91 10.75
CA LEU A 5 -2.61 5.22 11.35
C LEU A 5 -1.62 5.10 12.50
N MET A 6 -1.73 4.02 13.30
CA MET A 6 -0.76 3.72 14.35
C MET A 6 0.62 3.37 13.78
N GLU A 7 0.70 2.59 12.70
CA GLU A 7 1.95 2.32 12.00
C GLU A 7 2.54 3.61 11.41
N ALA A 8 1.74 4.44 10.74
CA ALA A 8 2.17 5.72 10.19
C ALA A 8 2.78 6.62 11.26
N SER A 9 2.17 6.68 12.46
CA SER A 9 2.64 7.52 13.56
C SER A 9 4.06 7.24 14.05
N ARG A 10 4.64 6.08 13.69
CA ARG A 10 6.05 5.76 13.98
C ARG A 10 7.02 6.54 13.10
N TRP A 11 6.56 6.99 11.94
CA TRP A 11 7.39 7.53 10.86
C TRP A 11 7.00 8.97 10.50
N ALA A 12 5.70 9.27 10.49
CA ALA A 12 5.16 10.55 10.06
C ALA A 12 3.78 10.84 10.65
N ARG A 13 3.41 12.12 10.73
CA ARG A 13 2.02 12.53 10.93
C ARG A 13 1.23 12.29 9.64
N VAL A 14 -0.08 12.12 9.76
CA VAL A 14 -0.99 11.99 8.62
C VAL A 14 -1.93 13.19 8.57
N ALA A 15 -2.07 13.78 7.39
CA ALA A 15 -3.06 14.81 7.11
C ALA A 15 -3.82 14.49 5.81
N GLU A 16 -5.02 15.03 5.69
CA GLU A 16 -5.85 14.89 4.49
C GLU A 16 -6.25 16.28 4.00
N GLN A 17 -6.06 16.53 2.70
CA GLN A 17 -6.53 17.75 2.03
C GLN A 17 -6.75 17.47 0.53
N PRO A 18 -7.53 18.28 -0.21
CA PRO A 18 -7.62 18.14 -1.65
C PRO A 18 -6.25 18.34 -2.31
N LEU A 19 -5.80 17.39 -3.13
CA LEU A 19 -4.53 17.49 -3.86
C LEU A 19 -4.73 17.92 -5.32
N PRO A 20 -3.69 18.46 -5.97
CA PRO A 20 -3.70 18.67 -7.42
C PRO A 20 -3.96 17.36 -8.17
N GLY A 21 -4.57 17.44 -9.35
CA GLY A 21 -4.83 16.27 -10.17
C GLY A 21 -3.56 15.46 -10.46
N GLY A 22 -3.66 14.13 -10.36
CA GLY A 22 -2.53 13.22 -10.54
C GLY A 22 -1.83 12.80 -9.24
N TYR A 23 -2.23 13.33 -8.08
CA TYR A 23 -1.73 12.91 -6.77
C TYR A 23 -2.86 12.29 -5.95
N GLU A 24 -2.63 11.08 -5.45
CA GLU A 24 -3.50 10.45 -4.45
C GLU A 24 -2.91 10.61 -3.04
N GLY A 25 -1.59 10.69 -2.92
CA GLY A 25 -0.88 10.96 -1.67
C GLY A 25 0.59 11.28 -1.94
N PHE A 26 1.30 11.71 -0.88
CA PHE A 26 2.76 11.80 -0.85
C PHE A 26 3.28 11.91 0.58
N TYR A 27 4.49 11.41 0.81
CA TYR A 27 5.31 11.69 1.98
C TYR A 27 6.23 12.91 1.75
N ALA A 28 6.17 13.86 2.68
CA ALA A 28 7.03 15.04 2.73
C ALA A 28 8.12 14.84 3.79
N PRO A 29 9.35 14.42 3.42
CA PRO A 29 10.40 14.07 4.38
C PRO A 29 10.86 15.23 5.25
N GLY A 30 10.87 16.45 4.73
CA GLY A 30 11.25 17.63 5.50
C GLY A 30 10.26 18.02 6.61
N LEU A 31 9.06 17.43 6.61
CA LEU A 31 7.97 17.75 7.55
C LEU A 31 7.52 16.54 8.38
N ASP A 32 8.09 15.36 8.14
CA ASP A 32 7.62 14.07 8.64
C ASP A 32 6.09 13.96 8.53
N LEU A 33 5.58 14.19 7.31
CA LEU A 33 4.15 14.32 7.04
C LEU A 33 3.77 13.51 5.80
N ILE A 34 2.83 12.59 5.97
CA ILE A 34 2.08 11.96 4.88
C ILE A 34 0.84 12.80 4.64
N VAL A 35 0.63 13.21 3.39
CA VAL A 35 -0.58 13.92 2.95
C VAL A 35 -1.33 13.04 1.97
N LEU A 36 -2.60 12.76 2.27
CA LEU A 36 -3.50 12.03 1.36
C LEU A 36 -4.50 12.99 0.74
N ASP A 37 -4.96 12.68 -0.47
CA ASP A 37 -6.11 13.38 -1.05
C ASP A 37 -7.38 13.07 -0.24
N SER A 38 -8.03 14.11 0.27
CA SER A 38 -9.23 13.99 1.09
C SER A 38 -10.46 13.46 0.34
N ARG A 39 -10.35 13.23 -0.98
CA ARG A 39 -11.43 12.72 -1.85
C ARG A 39 -11.29 11.23 -2.16
N LEU A 40 -10.24 10.57 -1.67
CA LEU A 40 -10.07 9.14 -1.86
C LEU A 40 -11.22 8.36 -1.22
N THR A 41 -11.66 7.29 -1.89
CA THR A 41 -12.51 6.29 -1.25
C THR A 41 -11.76 5.60 -0.10
N ASP A 42 -12.47 4.94 0.81
CA ASP A 42 -11.81 4.26 1.94
C ASP A 42 -10.77 3.22 1.51
N VAL A 43 -11.01 2.51 0.41
CA VAL A 43 -10.07 1.53 -0.16
C VAL A 43 -8.82 2.23 -0.70
N GLN A 44 -9.00 3.29 -1.49
CA GLN A 44 -7.87 4.08 -2.00
C GLN A 44 -7.07 4.66 -0.85
N ARG A 45 -7.72 5.32 0.11
CA ARG A 45 -7.08 5.93 1.28
C ARG A 45 -6.24 4.93 2.05
N ARG A 46 -6.74 3.72 2.27
CA ARG A 46 -6.02 2.64 2.95
C ARG A 46 -4.79 2.19 2.17
N CYS A 47 -4.92 2.00 0.85
CA CYS A 47 -3.83 1.53 0.02
C CYS A 47 -2.73 2.59 -0.17
N VAL A 48 -3.13 3.83 -0.45
CA VAL A 48 -2.21 4.95 -0.60
C VAL A 48 -1.50 5.24 0.72
N LEU A 49 -2.19 5.24 1.86
CA LEU A 49 -1.53 5.41 3.16
C LEU A 49 -0.47 4.34 3.41
N ALA A 50 -0.75 3.07 3.12
CA ALA A 50 0.23 2.00 3.29
C ALA A 50 1.45 2.20 2.37
N HIS A 51 1.24 2.64 1.14
CA HIS A 51 2.32 3.01 0.22
C HIS A 51 3.18 4.15 0.79
N GLU A 52 2.57 5.24 1.24
CA GLU A 52 3.29 6.38 1.81
C GLU A 52 3.99 6.07 3.14
N ILE A 53 3.48 5.11 3.92
CA ILE A 53 4.17 4.61 5.13
C ILE A 53 5.53 4.01 4.76
N SER A 54 5.63 3.27 3.66
CA SER A 54 6.91 2.73 3.19
C SER A 54 7.88 3.87 2.86
N HIS A 55 7.43 4.87 2.11
CA HIS A 55 8.27 6.04 1.83
C HIS A 55 8.73 6.76 3.09
N ALA A 56 7.84 6.92 4.08
CA ALA A 56 8.18 7.52 5.36
C ALA A 56 9.22 6.69 6.14
N ARG A 57 9.05 5.36 6.17
CA ARG A 57 9.97 4.42 6.82
C ARG A 57 11.38 4.50 6.23
N HIS A 58 11.50 4.63 4.91
CA HIS A 58 12.78 4.69 4.20
C HIS A 58 13.32 6.11 3.99
N ARG A 59 12.55 7.12 4.39
CA ARG A 59 12.84 8.54 4.14
C ARG A 59 13.07 8.87 2.66
N ASP A 60 12.25 8.27 1.81
CA ASP A 60 12.29 8.53 0.37
C ASP A 60 11.89 9.99 0.06
N ALA A 61 12.65 10.65 -0.81
CA ALA A 61 12.41 12.05 -1.17
C ALA A 61 11.58 12.19 -2.45
N GLY A 62 10.39 12.80 -2.32
CA GLY A 62 9.41 12.95 -3.39
C GLY A 62 9.87 13.70 -4.65
N CYS A 63 9.22 13.34 -5.77
CA CYS A 63 9.43 13.68 -7.19
C CYS A 63 10.57 13.00 -7.95
N ARG A 64 11.47 12.23 -7.30
CA ARG A 64 12.52 11.43 -7.97
C ARG A 64 12.75 10.07 -7.30
N CYS A 65 11.68 9.43 -6.86
CA CYS A 65 11.76 8.01 -6.55
C CYS A 65 11.95 7.25 -7.86
N ASP A 66 13.00 6.45 -7.96
CA ASP A 66 13.16 5.57 -9.10
C ASP A 66 12.15 4.41 -9.01
N ARG A 67 12.03 3.65 -10.10
CA ARG A 67 11.12 2.49 -10.17
C ARG A 67 11.31 1.51 -9.01
N TRP A 68 12.52 1.36 -8.47
CA TRP A 68 12.79 0.38 -7.42
C TRP A 68 12.24 0.83 -6.07
N VAL A 69 12.29 2.13 -5.80
CA VAL A 69 11.69 2.73 -4.61
C VAL A 69 10.17 2.58 -4.62
N GLU A 70 9.51 2.89 -5.75
CA GLU A 70 8.07 2.70 -5.93
C GLU A 70 7.66 1.22 -5.80
N ARG A 71 8.41 0.32 -6.46
CA ARG A 71 8.20 -1.14 -6.36
C ARG A 71 8.30 -1.63 -4.91
N ARG A 72 9.30 -1.16 -4.16
CA ARG A 72 9.44 -1.50 -2.73
C ARG A 72 8.24 -0.97 -1.94
N ALA A 73 7.80 0.26 -2.20
CA ALA A 73 6.64 0.84 -1.52
C ALA A 73 5.36 0.04 -1.78
N ASP A 74 5.14 -0.42 -3.02
CA ASP A 74 4.01 -1.28 -3.35
C ASP A 74 4.07 -2.65 -2.65
N ILE A 75 5.24 -3.29 -2.63
CA ILE A 75 5.44 -4.58 -1.94
C ILE A 75 5.21 -4.45 -0.43
N GLU A 76 5.78 -3.42 0.20
CA GLU A 76 5.61 -3.18 1.64
C GLU A 76 4.16 -2.78 1.97
N ALA A 77 3.51 -2.00 1.11
CA ALA A 77 2.09 -1.69 1.25
C ALA A 77 1.23 -2.96 1.19
N ALA A 78 1.44 -3.80 0.18
CA ALA A 78 0.75 -5.08 0.06
C ALA A 78 0.98 -5.96 1.30
N ALA A 79 2.22 -6.00 1.82
CA ALA A 79 2.56 -6.73 3.03
C ALA A 79 1.85 -6.23 4.30
N MET A 80 1.55 -4.94 4.38
CA MET A 80 0.78 -4.35 5.49
C MET A 80 -0.73 -4.60 5.36
N LEU A 81 -1.23 -4.79 4.14
CA LEU A 81 -2.66 -4.81 3.84
C LEU A 81 -3.24 -6.21 3.68
N ILE A 82 -2.42 -7.19 3.30
CA ILE A 82 -2.86 -8.50 2.84
C ILE A 82 -2.22 -9.59 3.69
N SER A 83 -3.06 -10.39 4.33
CA SER A 83 -2.65 -11.63 4.97
C SER A 83 -2.36 -12.71 3.91
N PRO A 84 -1.26 -13.50 4.02
CA PRO A 84 -1.04 -14.60 3.08
C PRO A 84 -2.17 -15.63 3.08
N LEU A 85 -2.85 -15.84 4.21
CA LEU A 85 -3.99 -16.75 4.30
C LEU A 85 -5.20 -16.22 3.51
N GLU A 86 -5.52 -14.94 3.69
CA GLU A 86 -6.63 -14.30 2.96
C GLU A 86 -6.33 -14.23 1.47
N PHE A 87 -5.07 -13.98 1.11
CA PHE A 87 -4.62 -14.00 -0.28
C PHE A 87 -4.83 -15.38 -0.92
N ALA A 88 -4.36 -16.46 -0.27
CA ALA A 88 -4.51 -17.81 -0.77
C ALA A 88 -5.99 -18.21 -0.91
N TYR A 89 -6.82 -17.83 0.05
CA TYR A 89 -8.27 -18.02 -0.03
C TYR A 89 -8.88 -17.26 -1.22
N ALA A 90 -8.58 -15.97 -1.37
CA ALA A 90 -9.07 -15.16 -2.48
C ALA A 90 -8.58 -15.70 -3.83
N GLU A 91 -7.33 -16.14 -3.92
CA GLU A 91 -6.79 -16.72 -5.15
C GLU A 91 -7.54 -17.98 -5.57
N ALA A 92 -7.89 -18.84 -4.61
CA ALA A 92 -8.68 -20.05 -4.86
C ALA A 92 -10.14 -19.73 -5.26
N VAL A 93 -10.80 -18.79 -4.58
CA VAL A 93 -12.20 -18.42 -4.84
C VAL A 93 -12.38 -17.71 -6.17
N TYR A 94 -11.44 -16.84 -6.53
CA TYR A 94 -11.53 -16.01 -7.73
C TYR A 94 -10.68 -16.53 -8.90
N GLU A 95 -10.10 -17.73 -8.77
CA GLU A 95 -9.27 -18.39 -9.80
C GLU A 95 -8.17 -17.46 -10.33
N GLY A 96 -7.52 -16.72 -9.42
CA GLY A 96 -6.48 -15.75 -9.77
C GLY A 96 -6.97 -14.45 -10.44
N ASN A 97 -8.28 -14.21 -10.54
CA ASN A 97 -8.80 -12.95 -11.08
C ASN A 97 -8.48 -11.74 -10.18
N THR A 98 -7.54 -10.89 -10.60
CA THR A 98 -7.05 -9.76 -9.80
C THR A 98 -8.16 -8.80 -9.33
N LEU A 99 -9.16 -8.50 -10.18
CA LEU A 99 -10.23 -7.58 -9.81
C LEU A 99 -11.17 -8.19 -8.77
N GLY A 100 -11.48 -9.48 -8.88
CA GLY A 100 -12.26 -10.23 -7.89
C GLY A 100 -11.54 -10.30 -6.54
N MET A 101 -10.26 -10.69 -6.57
CA MET A 101 -9.41 -10.75 -5.38
C MET A 101 -9.25 -9.38 -4.70
N ALA A 102 -9.04 -8.32 -5.47
CA ALA A 102 -8.90 -6.96 -4.93
C ALA A 102 -10.17 -6.52 -4.19
N ARG A 103 -11.35 -6.87 -4.73
CA ARG A 103 -12.64 -6.61 -4.06
C ARG A 103 -12.77 -7.39 -2.75
N GLU A 104 -12.43 -8.68 -2.75
CA GLU A 104 -12.48 -9.54 -1.56
C GLU A 104 -11.53 -9.07 -0.46
N LEU A 105 -10.28 -8.77 -0.82
CA LEU A 105 -9.23 -8.29 0.08
C LEU A 105 -9.39 -6.81 0.45
N ASN A 106 -10.39 -6.13 -0.13
CA ASN A 106 -10.70 -4.72 0.08
C ASN A 106 -9.54 -3.78 -0.28
N VAL A 107 -8.71 -4.14 -1.27
CA VAL A 107 -7.51 -3.39 -1.72
C VAL A 107 -7.65 -2.93 -3.17
N LEU A 108 -6.73 -2.07 -3.61
CA LEU A 108 -6.60 -1.74 -5.03
C LEU A 108 -5.92 -2.90 -5.80
N PRO A 109 -6.23 -3.08 -7.10
CA PRO A 109 -5.66 -4.17 -7.89
C PRO A 109 -4.14 -4.24 -7.90
N TRP A 110 -3.45 -3.09 -7.86
CA TRP A 110 -1.98 -3.05 -7.82
C TRP A 110 -1.40 -3.72 -6.57
N ALA A 111 -2.11 -3.68 -5.43
CA ALA A 111 -1.64 -4.30 -4.19
C ALA A 111 -1.69 -5.83 -4.28
N VAL A 112 -2.65 -6.38 -5.04
CA VAL A 112 -2.71 -7.82 -5.31
C VAL A 112 -1.52 -8.26 -6.14
N GLU A 113 -1.17 -7.51 -7.20
CA GLU A 113 -0.01 -7.83 -8.03
C GLU A 113 1.31 -7.69 -7.26
N ALA A 114 1.45 -6.64 -6.45
CA ALA A 114 2.61 -6.48 -5.58
C ALA A 114 2.74 -7.62 -4.55
N PHE A 115 1.62 -8.15 -4.05
CA PHE A 115 1.66 -9.31 -3.17
C PHE A 115 2.08 -10.59 -3.90
N ARG A 116 1.60 -10.81 -5.14
CA ARG A 116 2.08 -11.95 -5.97
C ARG A 116 3.58 -11.89 -6.20
N GLU A 117 4.07 -10.70 -6.49
CA GLU A 117 5.49 -10.48 -6.70
C GLU A 117 6.28 -10.79 -5.42
N ARG A 118 5.77 -10.37 -4.26
CA ARG A 118 6.34 -10.75 -2.96
C ARG A 118 6.35 -12.26 -2.74
N LEU A 119 5.27 -12.98 -3.06
CA LEU A 119 5.21 -14.44 -2.96
C LEU A 119 6.17 -15.14 -3.92
N HIS A 120 6.37 -14.58 -5.11
CA HIS A 120 7.35 -15.10 -6.06
C HIS A 120 8.79 -14.95 -5.51
N ASP A 121 9.09 -13.79 -4.91
CA ASP A 121 10.41 -13.49 -4.34
C ASP A 121 10.63 -14.23 -3.00
N ASP A 122 9.57 -14.55 -2.26
CA ASP A 122 9.59 -15.38 -1.04
C ASP A 122 8.43 -16.40 -1.00
N PRO A 123 8.61 -17.58 -1.63
CA PRO A 123 7.57 -18.61 -1.69
C PRO A 123 7.21 -19.23 -0.33
N SER A 124 8.02 -19.01 0.71
CA SER A 124 7.75 -19.56 2.05
C SER A 124 6.46 -18.98 2.66
N LEU A 125 6.07 -17.78 2.22
CA LEU A 125 4.83 -17.11 2.62
C LEU A 125 3.56 -17.83 2.16
N ALA A 126 3.65 -18.72 1.16
CA ALA A 126 2.53 -19.53 0.69
C ALA A 126 2.30 -20.80 1.56
N VAL A 127 3.26 -21.15 2.41
CA VAL A 127 3.19 -22.31 3.30
C VAL A 127 2.67 -21.86 4.67
N LEU A 128 1.36 -21.67 4.78
CA LEU A 128 0.65 -21.54 6.06
C LEU A 128 0.04 -22.87 6.48
#